data_AF-A0A9J7EW58-F1
#
_entry.id   AF-A0A9J7EW58-F1
#
_cell.length_a   1.000
_cell.length_b   1.000
_cell.length_c   1.000
_cell.angle_alpha   90.00
_cell.angle_beta   90.00
_cell.angle_gamma   90.00
#
_symmetry.space_group_name_H-M   'P 1'
#
loop_
_entity.id
_entity.type
_entity.pdbx_description
1 polymer ?
#
loop_
_entity_poly.entity_id
_entity_poly.type
_entity_poly.pdbx_seq_one_letter_code
_entity_poly.pdbx_strand_id
1 'polypeptide(L)'
;MVRIQNRISIGLEVLQYFTTREWWFDTNNFKSLVNILNPVDKETFPMDTTIIEDEPYIESCMIGGKLYCLKEKLENLPKARLQNQILYILDRLVSLFFYLVLLYWIVSYFEPARELLSYGGPAVRYLPLVGKAVFKDV
;
A
#
# COMPACT_ATOMS: atom_id res chain seq x y z
N MET A 1 -15.24 -11.93 20.10
CA MET A 1 -14.58 -11.55 18.83
C MET A 1 -14.93 -12.46 17.65
N VAL A 2 -14.90 -13.79 17.79
CA VAL A 2 -15.12 -14.75 16.67
C VAL A 2 -16.40 -14.49 15.86
N ARG A 3 -17.53 -14.20 16.51
CA ARG A 3 -18.79 -13.91 15.81
C ARG A 3 -18.73 -12.67 14.89
N ILE A 4 -18.02 -11.63 15.30
CA ILE A 4 -17.88 -10.39 14.50
C ILE A 4 -16.94 -10.66 13.32
N GLN A 5 -15.81 -11.33 13.57
CA GLN A 5 -14.87 -11.73 12.52
C GLN A 5 -15.54 -12.62 11.48
N ASN A 6 -16.39 -13.58 11.89
CA ASN A 6 -17.13 -14.43 10.95
C ASN A 6 -18.10 -13.61 10.08
N ARG A 7 -18.79 -12.60 10.63
CA ARG A 7 -19.67 -11.72 9.85
C ARG A 7 -18.89 -10.90 8.83
N ILE A 8 -17.74 -10.36 9.24
CA ILE A 8 -16.84 -9.61 8.34
C ILE A 8 -16.35 -10.54 7.22
N SER A 9 -15.92 -11.75 7.57
CA SER A 9 -15.43 -12.75 6.61
C SER A 9 -16.49 -13.10 5.56
N ILE A 10 -17.73 -13.38 5.98
CA ILE A 10 -18.83 -13.70 5.06
C ILE A 10 -19.13 -12.50 4.15
N GLY A 11 -19.12 -11.27 4.68
CA GLY A 11 -19.32 -10.06 3.88
C GLY A 11 -18.23 -9.86 2.82
N LEU A 12 -16.96 -10.09 3.21
CA LEU A 12 -15.83 -10.02 2.30
C LEU A 12 -15.90 -11.09 1.19
N GLU A 13 -16.33 -12.30 1.52
CA GLU A 13 -16.50 -13.39 0.54
C GLU A 13 -17.50 -13.01 -0.56
N VAL A 14 -18.63 -12.41 -0.19
CA VAL A 14 -19.64 -11.94 -1.15
C VAL A 14 -19.11 -10.77 -1.99
N LEU A 15 -18.42 -9.82 -1.37
CA LEU A 15 -17.88 -8.64 -2.06
C LEU A 15 -16.71 -8.97 -2.98
N GLN A 16 -15.94 -10.00 -2.67
CA GLN A 16 -14.71 -10.37 -3.37
C GLN A 16 -14.92 -10.47 -4.89
N TYR A 17 -16.03 -11.06 -5.33
CA TYR A 17 -16.34 -11.18 -6.75
C TYR A 17 -16.37 -9.82 -7.47
N PHE A 18 -16.92 -8.79 -6.82
CA PHE A 18 -17.08 -7.47 -7.40
C PHE A 18 -15.83 -6.60 -7.28
N THR A 19 -15.07 -6.74 -6.20
CA THR A 19 -13.94 -5.86 -5.88
C THR A 19 -12.60 -6.35 -6.43
N THR A 20 -12.45 -7.65 -6.70
CA THR A 20 -11.15 -8.24 -7.11
C THR A 20 -11.06 -8.60 -8.59
N ARG A 21 -12.18 -8.54 -9.31
CA ARG A 21 -12.23 -8.80 -10.74
C ARG A 21 -12.23 -7.49 -11.50
N GLU A 22 -11.47 -7.43 -12.58
CA GLU A 22 -11.51 -6.31 -13.50
C GLU A 22 -12.78 -6.38 -14.35
N TRP A 23 -13.47 -5.25 -14.46
CA TRP A 23 -14.64 -5.11 -15.29
C TRP A 23 -14.26 -4.35 -16.55
N TRP A 24 -14.21 -5.08 -17.67
CA TRP A 24 -13.93 -4.51 -18.98
C TRP A 24 -15.22 -4.01 -19.61
N PHE A 25 -15.42 -2.69 -19.60
CA PHE A 25 -16.54 -2.05 -20.28
C PHE A 25 -16.06 -1.44 -21.60
N ASP A 26 -16.65 -1.88 -22.72
CA ASP A 26 -16.40 -1.22 -24.01
C ASP A 26 -17.08 0.16 -24.00
N THR A 27 -16.27 1.20 -24.04
CA THR A 27 -16.69 2.61 -23.95
C THR A 27 -16.43 3.38 -25.24
N ASN A 28 -16.13 2.70 -26.35
CA ASN A 28 -15.78 3.34 -27.62
C ASN A 28 -16.87 4.32 -28.11
N ASN A 29 -18.15 3.91 -28.04
CA ASN A 29 -19.26 4.75 -28.44
C ASN A 29 -19.39 6.00 -27.56
N PHE A 30 -19.24 5.84 -26.24
CA PHE A 30 -19.30 6.96 -25.28
C PHE A 30 -18.18 7.98 -25.54
N LYS A 31 -16.95 7.51 -25.75
CA LYS A 31 -15.81 8.39 -26.07
C LYS A 31 -16.01 9.14 -27.39
N SER A 32 -16.64 8.51 -28.37
CA SER A 32 -16.90 9.13 -29.68
C SER A 32 -17.93 10.26 -29.61
N LEU A 33 -18.86 10.21 -28.63
CA LEU A 33 -19.96 11.17 -28.48
C LEU A 33 -19.45 12.60 -28.33
N VAL A 34 -18.32 12.79 -27.64
CA VAL A 34 -17.69 14.10 -27.41
C VAL A 34 -17.36 14.82 -28.73
N ASN A 35 -17.07 14.09 -29.81
CA ASN A 35 -16.76 14.72 -31.10
C ASN A 35 -18.01 15.03 -31.93
N ILE A 36 -19.14 14.41 -31.58
CA ILE A 36 -20.39 14.47 -32.35
C ILE A 36 -21.34 15.52 -31.77
N LEU A 37 -21.29 15.77 -30.45
CA LEU A 37 -22.18 16.72 -29.78
C LEU A 37 -21.98 18.15 -30.28
N ASN A 38 -23.11 18.87 -30.36
CA ASN A 38 -23.13 20.31 -30.60
C ASN A 38 -22.57 21.06 -29.35
N PRO A 39 -22.17 22.34 -29.48
CA PRO A 39 -21.58 23.08 -28.37
C PRO A 39 -22.52 23.28 -27.18
N VAL A 40 -23.83 23.43 -27.41
CA VAL A 40 -24.83 23.64 -26.35
C VAL A 40 -24.93 22.39 -25.45
N ASP A 41 -24.97 21.21 -26.06
CA ASP A 41 -25.05 19.92 -25.35
C ASP A 41 -23.73 19.61 -24.63
N LYS A 42 -22.58 20.03 -25.19
CA LYS A 42 -21.28 19.90 -24.50
C LYS A 42 -21.21 20.71 -23.21
N GLU A 43 -21.74 21.93 -23.23
CA GLU A 43 -21.80 22.76 -22.01
C GLU A 43 -22.82 22.23 -21.01
N THR A 44 -23.95 21.71 -21.50
CA THR A 44 -25.00 21.15 -20.64
C THR A 44 -24.57 19.82 -20.01
N PHE A 45 -23.81 19.00 -20.75
CA PHE A 45 -23.34 17.67 -20.35
C PHE A 45 -21.83 17.55 -20.52
N PRO A 46 -21.02 18.14 -19.61
CA PRO A 46 -19.58 18.03 -19.67
C PRO A 46 -19.16 16.57 -19.51
N MET A 47 -18.57 16.00 -20.58
CA MET A 47 -18.04 14.64 -20.61
C MET A 47 -16.52 14.58 -20.41
N ASP A 48 -15.88 15.73 -20.20
CA ASP A 48 -14.46 15.79 -19.91
C ASP A 48 -14.22 15.52 -18.41
N THR A 49 -13.67 14.35 -18.11
CA THR A 49 -13.33 13.95 -16.74
C THR A 49 -12.00 14.53 -16.27
N THR A 50 -11.19 15.13 -17.16
CA THR A 50 -9.90 15.75 -16.79
C THR A 50 -10.05 17.03 -15.99
N ILE A 51 -11.26 17.59 -15.96
CA ILE A 51 -11.62 18.75 -15.15
C ILE A 51 -11.56 18.42 -13.65
N ILE A 52 -11.69 17.14 -13.29
CA ILE A 52 -11.67 16.69 -11.90
C ILE A 52 -10.22 16.46 -11.48
N GLU A 53 -9.76 17.22 -10.49
CA GLU A 53 -8.49 16.94 -9.83
C GLU A 53 -8.63 15.71 -8.91
N ASP A 54 -7.88 14.64 -9.22
CA ASP A 54 -7.99 13.36 -8.54
C ASP A 54 -7.69 13.46 -7.02
N GLU A 55 -6.61 14.14 -6.66
CA GLU A 55 -6.15 14.27 -5.26
C GLU A 55 -7.20 14.90 -4.32
N PRO A 56 -7.71 16.13 -4.59
CA PRO A 56 -8.71 16.75 -3.72
C PRO A 56 -10.07 16.05 -3.76
N TYR A 57 -10.41 15.41 -4.88
CA TYR A 57 -11.62 14.60 -4.99
C TYR A 57 -11.57 13.42 -4.03
N ILE A 58 -10.48 12.64 -4.06
CA ILE A 58 -10.30 11.49 -3.17
C ILE A 58 -10.19 11.95 -1.71
N GLU A 59 -9.53 13.07 -1.41
CA GLU A 59 -9.47 13.62 -0.06
C GLU A 59 -10.88 13.93 0.48
N SER A 60 -11.70 14.60 -0.33
CA SER A 60 -13.11 14.89 -0.01
C SER A 60 -13.91 13.62 0.26
N CYS A 61 -13.74 12.58 -0.58
CA CYS A 61 -14.38 11.28 -0.38
C CYS A 61 -13.97 10.61 0.94
N MET A 62 -12.69 10.64 1.30
CA MET A 62 -12.21 10.07 2.56
C MET A 62 -12.78 10.81 3.78
N ILE A 63 -12.79 12.16 3.74
CA ILE A 63 -13.37 12.98 4.81
C ILE A 63 -14.87 12.70 4.94
N GLY A 64 -15.59 12.61 3.82
CA GLY A 64 -17.01 12.25 3.79
C GLY A 64 -17.27 10.86 4.38
N GLY A 65 -16.50 9.85 3.99
CA GLY A 65 -16.60 8.50 4.55
C GLY A 65 -16.37 8.48 6.06
N LYS A 66 -15.38 9.24 6.54
CA LYS A 66 -15.11 9.38 7.98
C LYS A 66 -16.28 10.00 8.74
N LEU A 67 -16.83 11.09 8.21
CA LEU A 67 -17.88 11.86 8.89
C LEU A 67 -19.24 11.14 8.84
N TYR A 68 -19.61 10.59 7.68
CA TYR A 68 -20.96 10.08 7.44
C TYR A 68 -21.08 8.55 7.60
N CYS A 69 -20.12 7.78 7.09
CA CYS A 69 -20.17 6.32 7.17
C CYS A 69 -19.68 5.82 8.53
N LEU A 70 -18.54 6.33 9.00
CA LEU A 70 -17.92 5.90 10.27
C LEU A 70 -18.40 6.72 11.47
N LYS A 71 -19.02 7.89 11.24
CA LYS A 71 -19.49 8.81 12.28
C LYS A 71 -18.37 9.26 13.23
N GLU A 72 -17.16 9.43 12.72
CA GLU A 72 -16.00 9.86 13.50
C GLU A 72 -15.82 11.38 13.50
N LYS A 73 -15.33 11.93 14.62
CA LYS A 73 -14.97 13.35 14.72
C LYS A 73 -13.70 13.67 13.94
N LEU A 74 -13.69 14.79 13.23
CA LEU A 74 -12.54 15.26 12.45
C LEU A 74 -11.34 15.67 13.32
N GLU A 75 -11.60 16.08 14.57
CA GLU A 75 -10.57 16.38 15.57
C GLU A 75 -9.60 15.21 15.82
N ASN A 76 -10.02 13.97 15.54
CA ASN A 76 -9.19 12.78 15.69
C ASN A 76 -8.21 12.56 14.51
N LEU A 77 -8.28 13.34 13.43
CA LEU A 77 -7.37 13.22 12.28
C LEU A 77 -5.88 13.34 12.63
N PRO A 78 -5.41 14.36 13.39
CA PRO A 78 -3.99 14.46 13.73
C PRO A 78 -3.49 13.25 14.54
N LYS A 79 -4.32 12.72 15.44
CA LYS A 79 -4.00 11.52 16.21
C LYS A 79 -3.87 10.29 15.30
N ALA A 80 -4.78 10.12 14.35
CA ALA A 80 -4.71 9.02 13.38
C ALA A 80 -3.47 9.11 12.48
N ARG A 81 -3.09 10.33 12.05
CA ARG A 81 -1.85 10.55 11.28
C ARG A 81 -0.60 10.16 12.07
N LEU A 82 -0.53 10.57 13.35
CA LEU A 82 0.57 10.18 14.24
C LEU A 82 0.65 8.66 14.40
N GLN A 83 -0.49 8.01 14.66
CA GLN A 83 -0.53 6.56 14.79
C GLN A 83 -0.05 5.86 13.51
N ASN A 84 -0.45 6.34 12.34
CA ASN A 84 -0.01 5.79 11.06
C ASN A 84 1.51 5.96 10.85
N GLN A 85 2.06 7.12 11.20
CA GLN A 85 3.50 7.35 11.15
C GLN A 85 4.28 6.41 12.07
N ILE A 86 3.77 6.17 13.29
CA ILE A 86 4.39 5.21 14.22
C ILE A 86 4.36 3.79 13.64
N LEU A 87 3.21 3.36 13.10
CA LEU A 87 3.09 2.04 12.46
C LEU A 87 4.03 1.90 11.26
N TYR A 88 4.18 2.93 10.44
CA TYR A 88 5.08 2.92 9.30
C TYR A 88 6.55 2.79 9.73
N ILE A 89 6.99 3.52 10.75
CA ILE A 89 8.34 3.40 11.29
C ILE A 89 8.55 2.01 11.88
N LEU A 90 7.59 1.50 12.64
CA LEU A 90 7.63 0.17 13.22
C LEU A 90 7.76 -0.90 12.13
N ASP A 91 6.93 -0.83 11.09
CA ASP A 91 6.95 -1.78 9.97
C ASP A 91 8.31 -1.78 9.25
N ARG A 92 8.88 -0.59 9.02
CA ARG A 92 10.21 -0.46 8.42
C ARG A 92 11.30 -1.10 9.30
N LEU A 93 11.24 -0.90 10.62
CA LEU A 93 12.20 -1.47 11.57
C LEU A 93 12.06 -2.99 11.67
N VAL A 94 10.83 -3.50 11.75
CA VAL A 94 10.55 -4.94 11.81
C VAL A 94 10.97 -5.63 10.51
N SER A 95 10.65 -5.03 9.37
CA SER A 95 11.08 -5.54 8.06
C SER A 95 12.60 -5.57 7.94
N LEU A 96 13.29 -4.49 8.33
CA LEU A 96 14.76 -4.45 8.34
C LEU A 96 15.34 -5.56 9.23
N PHE A 97 14.82 -5.72 10.45
CA PHE A 97 15.26 -6.77 11.37
C PHE A 97 15.02 -8.17 10.79
N PHE A 98 13.85 -8.40 10.19
CA PHE A 98 13.53 -9.68 9.54
C PHE A 98 14.52 -10.02 8.44
N TYR A 99 14.85 -9.08 7.55
CA TYR A 99 15.84 -9.31 6.50
C TYR A 99 17.26 -9.52 7.05
N LEU A 100 17.65 -8.84 8.13
CA LEU A 100 18.94 -9.07 8.79
C LEU A 100 19.05 -10.48 9.38
N VAL A 101 17.99 -10.96 10.03
CA VAL A 101 17.94 -12.33 10.56
C VAL A 101 17.97 -13.36 9.43
N LEU A 102 17.20 -13.13 8.37
CA LEU A 102 17.18 -14.01 7.19
C LEU A 102 18.56 -14.08 6.53
N LEU A 103 19.24 -12.94 6.39
CA LEU A 103 20.61 -12.88 5.85
C LEU A 103 21.60 -13.58 6.80
N TYR A 104 21.50 -13.38 8.12
CA TYR A 104 22.30 -14.12 9.10
C TYR A 104 22.15 -15.64 8.96
N TRP A 105 20.92 -16.13 8.75
CA TRP A 105 20.66 -17.55 8.53
C TRP A 105 21.32 -18.04 7.23
N ILE A 106 21.12 -17.33 6.12
CA ILE A 106 21.73 -17.69 4.83
C ILE A 106 23.26 -17.80 4.95
N VAL A 107 23.91 -16.81 5.56
CA VAL A 107 25.38 -16.82 5.76
C VAL A 107 25.84 -17.98 6.65
N SER A 108 25.05 -18.33 7.67
CA SER A 108 25.43 -19.40 8.60
C SER A 108 25.32 -20.80 8.00
N TYR A 109 24.45 -21.00 6.99
CA TYR A 109 24.23 -22.31 6.37
C TYR A 109 24.87 -22.45 4.98
N PHE A 110 25.17 -21.33 4.29
CA PHE A 110 25.63 -21.33 2.90
C PHE A 110 27.00 -20.67 2.75
N GLU A 111 28.06 -21.48 2.65
CA GLU A 111 29.46 -21.02 2.53
C GLU A 111 29.74 -20.04 1.36
N PRO A 112 29.22 -20.22 0.13
CA PRO A 112 29.52 -19.26 -0.94
C PRO A 112 28.84 -17.90 -0.72
N ALA A 113 27.72 -17.84 0.02
CA ALA A 113 27.15 -16.56 0.43
C ALA A 113 28.05 -15.84 1.45
N ARG A 114 28.74 -16.60 2.31
CA ARG A 114 29.73 -16.09 3.26
C ARG A 114 30.97 -15.54 2.55
N GLU A 115 31.52 -16.28 1.58
CA GLU A 115 32.66 -15.82 0.77
C GLU A 115 32.32 -14.55 -0.02
N LEU A 116 31.14 -14.49 -0.66
CA LEU A 116 30.70 -13.31 -1.42
C LEU A 116 30.60 -12.07 -0.53
N LEU A 117 30.04 -12.21 0.68
CA LEU A 117 29.96 -11.11 1.64
C LEU A 117 31.31 -10.74 2.25
N SER A 118 32.26 -11.69 2.34
CA SER A 118 33.63 -11.40 2.80
C SER A 118 34.39 -10.48 1.83
N TYR A 119 34.06 -10.55 0.53
CA TYR A 119 34.61 -9.66 -0.50
C TYR A 119 34.13 -8.20 -0.35
N GLY A 120 33.00 -7.99 0.36
CA GLY A 120 32.45 -6.68 0.70
C GLY A 120 33.27 -5.89 1.74
N GLY A 121 34.37 -6.45 2.26
CA GLY A 121 35.35 -5.73 3.08
C GLY A 121 34.79 -5.19 4.40
N PRO A 122 35.26 -4.01 4.89
CA PRO A 122 34.94 -3.50 6.23
C PRO A 122 33.47 -3.07 6.40
N ALA A 123 32.74 -2.79 5.32
CA ALA A 123 31.34 -2.37 5.39
C ALA A 123 30.43 -3.44 6.03
N VAL A 124 30.72 -4.72 5.76
CA VAL A 124 29.95 -5.86 6.28
C VAL A 124 30.21 -6.09 7.77
N ARG A 125 31.36 -5.63 8.32
CA ARG A 125 31.65 -5.70 9.76
C ARG A 125 30.75 -4.79 10.60
N TYR A 126 30.27 -3.69 10.04
CA TYR A 126 29.39 -2.75 10.74
C TYR A 126 27.92 -3.19 10.75
N LEU A 127 27.54 -4.21 9.96
CA LEU A 127 26.18 -4.72 9.95
C LEU A 127 25.89 -5.52 11.23
N PRO A 128 24.85 -5.16 12.00
CA PRO A 128 24.48 -5.88 13.21
C PRO A 128 24.09 -7.33 12.86
N LEU A 129 24.52 -8.27 13.71
CA LEU A 129 24.35 -9.73 13.58
C LEU A 129 25.15 -10.37 12.44
N VAL A 130 25.06 -9.84 11.22
CA VAL A 130 25.66 -10.41 10.00
C VAL A 130 27.19 -10.33 10.04
N GLY A 131 27.77 -9.22 10.48
CA GLY A 131 29.22 -9.04 10.53
C GLY A 131 29.93 -10.11 11.38
N LYS A 132 29.33 -10.51 12.50
CA LYS A 132 29.85 -11.58 13.37
C LYS A 132 29.73 -12.98 12.74
N ALA A 133 28.75 -13.19 11.87
CA ALA A 133 28.54 -14.47 11.19
C ALA A 133 29.56 -14.68 10.06
N VAL A 134 29.84 -13.62 9.30
CA VAL A 134 30.77 -13.67 8.16
C VAL A 134 32.21 -13.84 8.65
N PHE A 135 32.65 -12.99 9.59
CA PHE A 135 34.02 -12.99 10.13
C PHE A 135 34.10 -13.76 11.46
N LYS A 136 33.59 -14.99 11.47
CA LYS A 136 33.83 -15.93 12.56
C LYS A 136 35.34 -16.26 12.55
N ASP A 137 36.12 -15.46 13.25
CA ASP A 137 37.54 -15.71 13.50
C ASP A 137 37.65 -17.05 14.26
N VAL A 138 38.48 -17.97 13.74
CA VAL A 138 38.91 -19.20 14.43
C VAL A 138 39.90 -18.82 15.53
#